data_AF-A0A7C7P1H5-F1
#
_entry.id   AF-A0A7C7P1H5-F1
#
_cell.length_a   1.000
_cell.length_b   1.000
_cell.length_c   1.000
_cell.angle_alpha   90.00
_cell.angle_beta   90.00
_cell.angle_gamma   90.00
#
_symmetry.space_group_name_H-M   'P 1'
#
loop_
_entity.id
_entity.type
_entity.pdbx_description
1 polymer ?
#
loop_
_entity_poly.entity_id
_entity_poly.type
_entity_poly.pdbx_seq_one_letter_code
_entity_poly.pdbx_strand_id
1 'polypeptide(L)'
;MKRRLLTPLILFTITFTVTYTHLEASLIQQEEEEAESSEDDKSYSDVITSEAVTSEGLFTTHMIGDDLYYEIPLNELGREMLLLTRIAKSADGSGYGGSKVNTSVVRWDRRSNRILLRLVSHQNYADDGEPIARAVASSNFEPVIQTFEIETFSNDSSALVIDVTDLFTTDVPMLGLQKNRRETYGVQRVDPDRTFVLRSSAYPRNVEVRQLLTYEASEPPSNDPTNTLSMEMHHSMLALPDNPMQPRLCDERVGFFSTSQIDYGLDEHRATERCFITRWRLEPSDPAGFARGELVDPIKPIIYYIDPATPIKWRPYLKQGLEDWQVAFEAAGFSNAIIARDAPTPEEDPDWNAEDSRYSVIRYLASTVQNASGPHVHDPRTGEILESDIQWYHNVMNLLRNWFFIQTAAANPDARAVKFSDEVMGELIRFVSSHEVGHTLGLQHNMQSSAAYPVDSLRTRFPCRMGIAPSIMDYAR
;
A
#
# COMPACT_ATOMS: atom_id res chain seq x y z
N MET A 1 45.25 1.56 -67.40
CA MET A 1 46.06 2.80 -67.36
C MET A 1 45.64 3.61 -66.13
N LYS A 2 46.60 4.12 -65.35
CA LYS A 2 46.49 4.98 -64.14
C LYS A 2 46.39 4.29 -62.77
N ARG A 3 47.56 4.30 -62.10
CA ARG A 3 47.83 4.22 -60.66
C ARG A 3 47.22 5.42 -59.91
N ARG A 4 46.78 5.22 -58.65
CA ARG A 4 46.83 6.20 -57.54
C ARG A 4 46.94 5.40 -56.22
N LEU A 5 48.09 5.40 -55.56
CA LEU A 5 48.53 6.30 -54.47
C LEU A 5 47.72 6.09 -53.18
N LEU A 6 48.31 5.31 -52.26
CA LEU A 6 47.99 5.24 -50.84
C LEU A 6 48.73 6.36 -50.11
N THR A 7 48.02 7.09 -49.25
CA THR A 7 48.57 7.98 -48.21
C THR A 7 47.83 7.65 -46.90
N PRO A 8 48.51 7.46 -45.75
CA PRO A 8 47.83 7.24 -44.48
C PRO A 8 47.47 8.57 -43.82
N LEU A 9 46.22 8.70 -43.34
CA LEU A 9 45.79 9.82 -42.50
C LEU A 9 45.98 9.42 -41.04
N ILE A 10 46.79 10.20 -40.33
CA ILE A 10 47.15 10.01 -38.92
C ILE A 10 45.96 10.39 -38.02
N LEU A 11 45.69 9.51 -37.05
CA LEU A 11 44.69 9.60 -35.99
C LEU A 11 45.05 10.73 -35.01
N PHE A 12 44.14 11.68 -34.77
CA PHE A 12 44.30 12.73 -33.76
C PHE A 12 42.96 12.98 -33.05
N THR A 13 42.49 12.01 -32.25
CA THR A 13 41.26 12.14 -31.43
C THR A 13 41.30 11.22 -30.20
N ILE A 14 42.34 11.32 -29.35
CA ILE A 14 42.39 10.64 -28.03
C ILE A 14 42.99 11.56 -26.95
N THR A 15 42.63 12.85 -26.95
CA THR A 15 43.10 13.77 -25.89
C THR A 15 41.99 14.59 -25.22
N PHE A 16 40.74 14.50 -25.69
CA PHE A 16 39.63 15.27 -25.11
C PHE A 16 38.82 14.51 -24.05
N THR A 17 38.78 13.17 -24.11
CA THR A 17 38.03 12.33 -23.15
C THR A 17 38.75 12.17 -21.82
N VAL A 18 40.08 12.09 -21.82
CA VAL A 18 40.88 11.88 -20.59
C VAL A 18 40.90 13.13 -19.69
N THR A 19 40.82 14.32 -20.27
CA THR A 19 40.79 15.58 -19.50
C THR A 19 39.44 15.83 -18.83
N TYR A 20 38.33 15.35 -19.40
CA TYR A 20 36.99 15.52 -18.83
C TYR A 20 36.77 14.60 -17.61
N THR A 21 37.19 13.34 -17.70
CA THR A 21 37.12 12.39 -16.58
C THR A 21 38.01 12.78 -15.40
N HIS A 22 39.15 13.43 -15.66
CA HIS A 22 40.00 13.94 -14.58
C HIS A 22 39.41 15.20 -13.91
N LEU A 23 38.68 16.03 -14.64
CA LEU A 23 38.01 17.20 -14.07
C LEU A 23 36.81 16.79 -13.20
N GLU A 24 36.00 15.82 -13.64
CA GLU A 24 34.87 15.30 -12.85
C GLU A 24 35.36 14.59 -11.58
N ALA A 25 36.38 13.74 -11.67
CA ALA A 25 36.96 13.09 -10.50
C ALA A 25 37.59 14.10 -9.52
N SER A 26 38.23 15.16 -10.02
CA SER A 26 38.78 16.23 -9.19
C SER A 26 37.70 17.09 -8.52
N LEU A 27 36.57 17.30 -9.17
CA LEU A 27 35.44 18.04 -8.60
C LEU A 27 34.69 17.21 -7.54
N ILE A 28 34.55 15.91 -7.75
CA ILE A 28 34.00 14.97 -6.77
C ILE A 28 34.90 14.89 -5.53
N GLN A 29 36.22 14.80 -5.74
CA GLN A 29 37.19 14.73 -4.64
C GLN A 29 37.28 16.07 -3.88
N GLN A 30 37.06 17.20 -4.55
CA GLN A 30 37.01 18.51 -3.92
C GLN A 30 35.67 18.77 -3.20
N GLU A 31 34.55 18.21 -3.68
CA GLU A 31 33.27 18.16 -2.94
C GLU A 31 33.34 17.22 -1.72
N GLU A 32 34.11 16.12 -1.80
CA GLU A 32 34.38 15.24 -0.65
C GLU A 32 35.29 15.93 0.39
N GLU A 33 36.35 16.63 -0.03
CA GLU A 33 37.25 17.36 0.88
C GLU A 33 36.61 18.64 1.47
N GLU A 34 35.72 19.34 0.75
CA GLU A 34 34.94 20.45 1.32
C GLU A 34 33.78 19.98 2.23
N ALA A 35 33.32 18.73 2.10
CA ALA A 35 32.37 18.12 3.03
C ALA A 35 33.02 17.70 4.37
N GLU A 36 34.34 17.54 4.43
CA GLU A 36 35.07 17.22 5.66
C GLU A 36 35.37 18.43 6.57
N SER A 37 35.03 19.67 6.18
CA SER A 37 35.51 20.87 6.90
C SER A 37 34.45 21.90 7.35
N SER A 38 33.22 21.50 7.65
CA SER A 38 32.24 22.42 8.28
C SER A 38 31.64 21.87 9.59
N GLU A 39 32.12 22.46 10.70
CA GLU A 39 31.48 22.71 12.00
C GLU A 39 30.50 21.66 12.60
N ASP A 40 30.93 21.05 13.72
CA ASP A 40 30.19 20.18 14.67
C ASP A 40 29.65 18.83 14.15
N ASP A 41 30.55 17.91 13.76
CA ASP A 41 30.19 16.49 13.66
C ASP A 41 29.88 15.94 15.06
N LYS A 42 28.59 15.86 15.40
CA LYS A 42 28.12 15.18 16.61
C LYS A 42 28.48 13.70 16.50
N SER A 43 29.05 13.13 17.55
CA SER A 43 29.33 11.68 17.55
C SER A 43 28.02 10.90 17.61
N TYR A 44 28.03 9.65 17.14
CA TYR A 44 26.83 8.80 17.15
C TYR A 44 26.17 8.74 18.53
N SER A 45 26.96 8.60 19.59
CA SER A 45 26.46 8.54 20.97
C SER A 45 25.94 9.87 21.52
N ASP A 46 26.32 11.00 20.91
CA ASP A 46 25.78 12.31 21.29
C ASP A 46 24.36 12.51 20.73
N VAL A 47 24.07 11.91 19.57
CA VAL A 47 22.75 11.96 18.91
C VAL A 47 21.87 10.82 19.43
N ILE A 48 22.35 9.58 19.31
CA ILE A 48 21.64 8.37 19.73
C ILE A 48 22.16 7.95 21.11
N THR A 49 21.52 8.50 22.14
CA THR A 49 21.91 8.26 23.53
C THR A 49 21.49 6.88 24.02
N SER A 50 21.98 6.47 25.20
CA SER A 50 21.58 5.22 25.85
C SER A 50 20.10 5.16 26.26
N GLU A 51 19.37 6.27 26.20
CA GLU A 51 17.94 6.34 26.49
C GLU A 51 17.08 5.94 25.28
N ALA A 52 17.69 5.77 24.11
CA ALA A 52 17.00 5.44 22.87
C ALA A 52 16.28 4.08 22.94
N VAL A 53 14.98 4.09 22.68
CA VAL A 53 14.21 2.88 22.38
C VAL A 53 14.38 2.59 20.90
N THR A 54 15.15 1.55 20.60
CA THR A 54 15.58 1.20 19.24
C THR A 54 14.77 0.04 18.68
N SER A 55 14.42 0.13 17.39
CA SER A 55 13.80 -0.95 16.62
C SER A 55 14.53 -1.10 15.29
N GLU A 56 15.03 -2.30 15.01
CA GLU A 56 15.81 -2.64 13.81
C GLU A 56 14.91 -3.21 12.71
N GLY A 57 15.15 -2.81 11.45
CA GLY A 57 14.35 -3.25 10.31
C GLY A 57 14.88 -2.68 8.99
N LEU A 58 13.98 -2.27 8.10
CA LEU A 58 14.31 -1.59 6.84
C LEU A 58 15.21 -0.37 7.09
N PHE A 59 14.82 0.43 8.08
CA PHE A 59 15.67 1.40 8.77
C PHE A 59 15.75 0.99 10.22
N THR A 60 16.81 1.40 10.91
CA THR A 60 16.77 1.39 12.37
C THR A 60 16.06 2.68 12.81
N THR A 61 15.11 2.57 13.74
CA THR A 61 14.42 3.74 14.30
C THR A 61 14.75 3.87 15.78
N HIS A 62 15.03 5.10 16.22
CA HIS A 62 15.32 5.42 17.61
C HIS A 62 14.32 6.44 18.12
N MET A 63 13.60 6.11 19.19
CA MET A 63 12.79 7.05 19.95
C MET A 63 13.57 7.52 21.18
N ILE A 64 13.77 8.83 21.34
CA ILE A 64 14.42 9.44 22.52
C ILE A 64 13.46 10.49 23.07
N GLY A 65 12.76 10.18 24.16
CA GLY A 65 11.64 11.02 24.60
C GLY A 65 10.55 11.06 23.54
N ASP A 66 10.23 12.26 23.04
CA ASP A 66 9.26 12.48 21.97
C ASP A 66 9.90 12.57 20.57
N ASP A 67 11.23 12.57 20.49
CA ASP A 67 11.98 12.70 19.24
C ASP A 67 12.14 11.33 18.56
N LEU A 68 11.95 11.32 17.24
CA LEU A 68 12.11 10.14 16.38
C LEU A 68 13.24 10.35 15.40
N TYR A 69 14.24 9.47 15.47
CA TYR A 69 15.35 9.42 14.53
C TYR A 69 15.26 8.20 13.64
N TYR A 70 15.59 8.38 12.36
CA TYR A 70 15.83 7.29 11.43
C TYR A 70 17.32 7.15 11.16
N GLU A 71 17.85 5.95 11.37
CA GLU A 71 19.13 5.50 10.88
C GLU A 71 18.89 4.74 9.56
N ILE A 72 19.13 5.44 8.44
CA ILE A 72 18.85 4.97 7.08
C ILE A 72 20.14 4.37 6.49
N PRO A 73 20.16 3.07 6.15
CA PRO A 73 21.29 2.46 5.46
C PRO A 73 21.56 3.16 4.12
N LEU A 74 22.83 3.40 3.79
CA LEU A 74 23.20 4.13 2.58
C LEU A 74 22.75 3.44 1.28
N ASN A 75 22.59 2.11 1.30
CA ASN A 75 22.07 1.32 0.18
C ASN A 75 20.54 1.40 0.02
N GLU A 76 19.82 1.97 0.98
CA GLU A 76 18.37 2.21 0.90
C GLU A 76 18.05 3.62 0.36
N LEU A 77 19.05 4.50 0.25
CA LEU A 77 18.89 5.80 -0.41
C LEU A 77 18.59 5.64 -1.91
N GLY A 78 17.67 6.46 -2.40
CA GLY A 78 17.16 6.39 -3.77
C GLY A 78 16.17 5.23 -4.00
N ARG A 79 15.98 4.32 -3.03
CA ARG A 79 14.99 3.25 -3.16
C ARG A 79 13.58 3.81 -3.02
N GLU A 80 12.72 3.42 -3.95
CA GLU A 80 11.30 3.79 -3.91
C GLU A 80 10.54 2.98 -2.86
N MET A 81 9.72 3.67 -2.09
CA MET A 81 8.93 3.13 -1.01
C MET A 81 7.49 3.61 -1.14
N LEU A 82 6.54 2.75 -0.79
CA LEU A 82 5.15 3.11 -0.72
C LEU A 82 4.83 3.67 0.67
N LEU A 83 4.46 4.94 0.73
CA LEU A 83 3.95 5.61 1.93
C LEU A 83 2.43 5.43 2.00
N LEU A 84 1.99 4.68 3.00
CA LEU A 84 0.59 4.40 3.31
C LEU A 84 0.21 5.13 4.59
N THR A 85 -0.81 5.99 4.52
CA THR A 85 -1.36 6.66 5.70
C THR A 85 -2.76 6.11 5.98
N ARG A 86 -3.01 5.72 7.23
CA ARG A 86 -4.29 5.21 7.73
C ARG A 86 -4.72 5.93 9.01
N ILE A 87 -6.02 6.04 9.23
CA ILE A 87 -6.55 6.38 10.56
C ILE A 87 -6.38 5.13 11.43
N ALA A 88 -5.71 5.27 12.56
CA ALA A 88 -5.46 4.18 13.50
C ALA A 88 -6.50 4.17 14.63
N LYS A 89 -6.86 5.35 15.14
CA LYS A 89 -8.00 5.60 16.04
C LYS A 89 -8.53 6.99 15.78
N SER A 90 -9.83 7.18 15.94
CA SER A 90 -10.44 8.50 15.83
C SER A 90 -11.65 8.62 16.75
N ALA A 91 -12.02 9.86 17.07
CA ALA A 91 -13.30 10.13 17.69
C ALA A 91 -14.46 9.77 16.75
N ASP A 92 -15.66 9.63 17.32
CA ASP A 92 -16.86 9.29 16.56
C ASP A 92 -17.08 10.29 15.39
N GLY A 93 -17.60 9.81 14.27
CA GLY A 93 -17.83 10.63 13.07
C GLY A 93 -16.60 11.14 12.30
N SER A 94 -15.36 10.86 12.75
CA SER A 94 -14.12 11.35 12.12
C SER A 94 -13.41 10.33 11.22
N GLY A 95 -13.91 9.10 11.16
CA GLY A 95 -13.29 7.96 10.48
C GLY A 95 -13.28 6.72 11.37
N TYR A 96 -12.56 5.68 10.93
CA TYR A 96 -12.40 4.43 11.67
C TYR A 96 -10.97 3.93 11.58
N GLY A 97 -10.53 3.19 12.60
CA GLY A 97 -9.26 2.47 12.57
C GLY A 97 -9.14 1.60 11.31
N GLY A 98 -7.96 1.56 10.68
CA GLY A 98 -7.70 0.84 9.43
C GLY A 98 -8.16 1.55 8.16
N SER A 99 -8.85 2.69 8.25
CA SER A 99 -9.29 3.43 7.05
C SER A 99 -8.10 4.07 6.34
N LYS A 100 -7.91 3.74 5.05
CA LYS A 100 -6.89 4.34 4.18
C LYS A 100 -7.16 5.82 3.90
N VAL A 101 -6.13 6.65 4.05
CA VAL A 101 -6.16 8.11 3.84
C VAL A 101 -5.29 8.52 2.66
N ASN A 102 -4.06 7.99 2.60
CA ASN A 102 -3.10 8.29 1.53
C ASN A 102 -2.37 7.03 1.06
N THR A 103 -1.98 7.03 -0.20
CA THR A 103 -1.03 6.10 -0.80
C THR A 103 -0.18 6.86 -1.79
N SER A 104 1.13 6.91 -1.58
CA SER A 104 2.06 7.66 -2.43
C SER A 104 3.38 6.92 -2.53
N VAL A 105 4.11 7.09 -3.63
CA VAL A 105 5.49 6.60 -3.71
C VAL A 105 6.42 7.71 -3.26
N VAL A 106 7.33 7.40 -2.36
CA VAL A 106 8.34 8.31 -1.85
C VAL A 106 9.72 7.70 -1.98
N ARG A 107 10.75 8.53 -2.00
CA ARG A 107 12.14 8.07 -1.85
C ARG A 107 12.97 9.05 -1.03
N TRP A 108 13.98 8.52 -0.36
CA TRP A 108 14.97 9.28 0.39
C TRP A 108 16.18 9.55 -0.49
N ASP A 109 16.39 10.81 -0.87
CA ASP A 109 17.51 11.22 -1.73
C ASP A 109 18.54 12.02 -0.94
N ARG A 110 19.82 11.71 -1.13
CA ARG A 110 20.91 12.53 -0.58
C ARG A 110 21.28 13.66 -1.52
N ARG A 111 21.41 14.88 -0.99
CA ARG A 111 21.94 16.04 -1.69
C ARG A 111 22.93 16.78 -0.79
N SER A 112 24.22 16.64 -1.10
CA SER A 112 25.31 17.21 -0.28
C SER A 112 25.16 16.73 1.18
N ASN A 113 25.08 17.65 2.15
CA ASN A 113 24.92 17.35 3.57
C ASN A 113 23.46 17.30 4.05
N ARG A 114 22.51 16.95 3.16
CA ARG A 114 21.08 16.89 3.46
C ARG A 114 20.40 15.68 2.85
N ILE A 115 19.34 15.25 3.49
CA ILE A 115 18.41 14.23 2.98
C ILE A 115 17.11 14.89 2.57
N LEU A 116 16.57 14.45 1.45
CA LEU A 116 15.33 14.93 0.88
C LEU A 116 14.34 13.77 0.85
N LEU A 117 13.15 13.95 1.43
CA LEU A 117 12.03 13.06 1.17
C LEU A 117 11.31 13.57 -0.08
N ARG A 118 11.29 12.77 -1.14
CA ARG A 118 10.67 13.14 -2.42
C ARG A 118 9.39 12.38 -2.69
N LEU A 119 8.47 13.02 -3.41
CA LEU A 119 7.28 12.39 -3.96
C LEU A 119 7.58 11.91 -5.39
N VAL A 120 7.46 10.60 -5.61
CA VAL A 120 7.68 9.95 -6.91
C VAL A 120 6.35 9.68 -7.60
N SER A 121 6.30 9.92 -8.91
CA SER A 121 5.12 9.64 -9.73
C SER A 121 5.47 8.75 -10.91
N HIS A 122 4.68 7.69 -11.09
CA HIS A 122 4.76 6.76 -12.22
C HIS A 122 3.70 7.06 -13.30
N GLN A 123 3.05 8.21 -13.24
CA GLN A 123 1.98 8.56 -14.19
C GLN A 123 2.50 8.78 -15.62
N ASN A 124 3.75 9.25 -15.77
CA ASN A 124 4.40 9.43 -17.06
C ASN A 124 5.64 8.54 -17.10
N TYR A 125 5.74 7.69 -18.11
CA TYR A 125 6.73 6.62 -18.19
C TYR A 125 7.46 6.61 -19.53
N ALA A 126 8.73 6.25 -19.48
CA ALA A 126 9.53 5.77 -20.61
C ALA A 126 10.59 4.80 -20.06
N ASP A 127 11.07 3.88 -20.90
CA ASP A 127 12.17 3.00 -20.52
C ASP A 127 13.45 3.81 -20.29
N ASP A 128 14.14 3.61 -19.16
CA ASP A 128 15.35 4.35 -18.78
C ASP A 128 16.50 4.20 -19.78
N GLY A 129 16.49 3.14 -20.60
CA GLY A 129 17.43 2.93 -21.68
C GLY A 129 17.21 3.85 -22.89
N GLU A 130 16.06 4.52 -22.97
CA GLU A 130 15.71 5.37 -24.10
C GLU A 130 16.06 6.85 -23.89
N PRO A 131 16.51 7.58 -24.93
CA PRO A 131 16.82 9.00 -24.81
C PRO A 131 15.66 9.87 -24.31
N ILE A 132 14.42 9.47 -24.58
CA ILE A 132 13.20 10.20 -24.21
C ILE A 132 12.94 10.15 -22.69
N ALA A 133 13.47 9.16 -21.96
CA ALA A 133 13.37 9.10 -20.50
C ALA A 133 13.92 10.36 -19.83
N ARG A 134 14.96 10.99 -20.40
CA ARG A 134 15.48 12.27 -19.91
C ARG A 134 14.45 13.40 -20.00
N ALA A 135 13.66 13.43 -21.07
CA ALA A 135 12.61 14.43 -21.27
C ALA A 135 11.42 14.17 -20.34
N VAL A 136 11.06 12.90 -20.13
CA VAL A 136 10.06 12.49 -19.14
C VAL A 136 10.51 12.92 -17.75
N ALA A 137 11.71 12.56 -17.31
CA ALA A 137 12.25 12.96 -16.00
C ALA A 137 12.30 14.48 -15.81
N SER A 138 12.73 15.23 -16.85
CA SER A 138 12.79 16.70 -16.80
C SER A 138 11.41 17.36 -16.72
N SER A 139 10.39 16.73 -17.30
CA SER A 139 9.00 17.22 -17.30
C SER A 139 8.21 16.77 -16.08
N ASN A 140 8.74 15.82 -15.31
CA ASN A 140 8.11 15.20 -14.14
C ASN A 140 9.02 15.32 -12.92
N PHE A 141 9.45 16.56 -12.63
CA PHE A 141 10.28 16.84 -11.47
C PHE A 141 9.58 16.38 -10.18
N GLU A 142 10.26 15.54 -9.42
CA GLU A 142 9.79 15.00 -8.16
C GLU A 142 9.82 16.09 -7.06
N PRO A 143 8.65 16.51 -6.55
CA PRO A 143 8.60 17.51 -5.49
C PRO A 143 9.30 17.03 -4.21
N VAL A 144 9.96 17.95 -3.53
CA VAL A 144 10.51 17.72 -2.18
C VAL A 144 9.39 17.91 -1.17
N ILE A 145 9.10 16.87 -0.39
CA ILE A 145 8.13 16.89 0.70
C ILE A 145 8.72 17.62 1.89
N GLN A 146 9.92 17.21 2.30
CA GLN A 146 10.65 17.78 3.43
C GLN A 146 12.16 17.53 3.26
N THR A 147 12.96 18.35 3.94
CA THR A 147 14.43 18.24 3.98
C THR A 147 14.90 17.99 5.40
N PHE A 148 15.94 17.20 5.56
CA PHE A 148 16.50 16.77 6.83
C PHE A 148 18.01 17.01 6.82
N GLU A 149 18.56 17.47 7.94
CA GLU A 149 19.99 17.56 8.14
C GLU A 149 20.53 16.20 8.61
N ILE A 150 21.75 15.86 8.20
CA ILE A 150 22.40 14.64 8.66
C ILE A 150 22.95 14.95 10.05
N GLU A 151 22.39 14.31 11.08
CA GLU A 151 22.80 14.54 12.47
C GLU A 151 24.15 13.87 12.78
N THR A 152 24.36 12.67 12.22
CA THR A 152 25.58 11.88 12.35
C THR A 152 25.55 10.68 11.40
N PHE A 153 26.61 9.88 11.40
CA PHE A 153 26.68 8.58 10.71
C PHE A 153 26.74 7.44 11.73
N SER A 154 26.33 6.24 11.33
CA SER A 154 26.54 5.02 12.12
C SER A 154 28.04 4.83 12.42
N ASN A 155 28.36 4.08 13.48
CA ASN A 155 29.75 3.87 13.89
C ASN A 155 30.66 3.25 12.81
N ASP A 156 30.06 2.52 11.85
CA ASP A 156 30.74 1.93 10.69
C ASP A 156 30.53 2.71 9.39
N SER A 157 29.86 3.87 9.47
CA SER A 157 29.52 4.75 8.35
C SER A 157 28.67 4.08 7.24
N SER A 158 28.00 2.96 7.55
CA SER A 158 27.10 2.25 6.62
C SER A 158 25.69 2.85 6.55
N ALA A 159 25.33 3.70 7.51
CA ALA A 159 24.05 4.39 7.59
C ALA A 159 24.24 5.85 8.04
N LEU A 160 23.22 6.67 7.76
CA LEU A 160 23.14 8.05 8.24
C LEU A 160 21.96 8.20 9.20
N VAL A 161 22.07 9.11 10.15
CA VAL A 161 21.02 9.39 11.13
C VAL A 161 20.41 10.76 10.83
N ILE A 162 19.08 10.80 10.77
CA ILE A 162 18.29 12.03 10.62
C ILE A 162 17.20 12.10 11.68
N ASP A 163 16.92 13.30 12.18
CA ASP A 163 15.73 13.58 12.99
C ASP A 163 14.52 13.73 12.05
N VAL A 164 13.51 12.86 12.21
CA VAL A 164 12.27 12.89 11.42
C VAL A 164 11.05 13.31 12.25
N THR A 165 11.24 13.84 13.45
CA THR A 165 10.16 14.24 14.37
C THR A 165 9.19 15.19 13.68
N ASP A 166 9.72 16.24 13.05
CA ASP A 166 8.92 17.27 12.37
C ASP A 166 8.10 16.72 11.19
N LEU A 167 8.50 15.61 10.58
CA LEU A 167 7.71 14.97 9.53
C LEU A 167 6.34 14.53 10.06
N PHE A 168 6.27 14.14 11.33
CA PHE A 168 5.08 13.58 11.97
C PHE A 168 4.39 14.56 12.92
N THR A 169 5.08 15.61 13.37
CA THR A 169 4.53 16.60 14.31
C THR A 169 4.06 17.91 13.64
N THR A 170 4.44 18.16 12.39
CA THR A 170 4.01 19.34 11.64
C THR A 170 2.90 19.02 10.63
N ASP A 171 2.32 20.06 10.02
CA ASP A 171 1.20 19.91 9.08
C ASP A 171 1.68 19.47 7.69
N VAL A 172 2.06 18.19 7.56
CA VAL A 172 2.41 17.55 6.29
C VAL A 172 1.14 16.98 5.64
N PRO A 173 0.63 17.55 4.52
CA PRO A 173 -0.71 17.21 4.02
C PRO A 173 -0.96 15.73 3.71
N MET A 174 0.07 15.00 3.26
CA MET A 174 -0.04 13.57 2.92
C MET A 174 -0.04 12.62 4.14
N LEU A 175 0.33 13.12 5.31
CA LEU A 175 0.31 12.40 6.58
C LEU A 175 -0.92 12.80 7.43
N GLY A 176 -1.69 13.78 6.98
CA GLY A 176 -2.83 14.32 7.70
C GLY A 176 -4.20 14.00 7.09
N LEU A 177 -5.19 14.81 7.45
CA LEU A 177 -6.53 14.73 6.88
C LEU A 177 -6.59 15.20 5.43
N GLN A 178 -7.41 14.50 4.63
CA GLN A 178 -7.69 14.91 3.25
C GLN A 178 -8.36 16.30 3.18
N LYS A 179 -8.04 17.05 2.12
CA LYS A 179 -8.49 18.43 1.91
C LYS A 179 -10.01 18.62 2.08
N ASN A 180 -10.82 17.75 1.49
CA ASN A 180 -12.28 17.80 1.60
C ASN A 180 -12.77 17.66 3.05
N ARG A 181 -12.13 16.80 3.86
CA ARG A 181 -12.45 16.66 5.29
C ARG A 181 -11.98 17.87 6.09
N ARG A 182 -10.81 18.41 5.76
CA ARG A 182 -10.31 19.66 6.37
C ARG A 182 -11.28 20.81 6.15
N GLU A 183 -11.79 20.96 4.93
CA GLU A 183 -12.84 21.94 4.60
C GLU A 183 -14.14 21.66 5.36
N THR A 184 -14.61 20.40 5.37
CA THR A 184 -15.84 20.00 6.07
C THR A 184 -15.80 20.28 7.57
N TYR A 185 -14.63 20.11 8.20
CA TYR A 185 -14.48 20.28 9.65
C TYR A 185 -13.94 21.65 10.05
N GLY A 186 -13.74 22.56 9.09
CA GLY A 186 -13.15 23.87 9.34
C GLY A 186 -11.77 23.79 10.00
N VAL A 187 -10.92 22.87 9.55
CA VAL A 187 -9.54 22.70 10.05
C VAL A 187 -8.72 23.95 9.72
N GLN A 188 -8.12 24.54 10.75
CA GLN A 188 -7.30 25.75 10.63
C GLN A 188 -5.81 25.43 10.57
N ARG A 189 -5.29 24.74 11.60
CA ARG A 189 -3.88 24.34 11.71
C ARG A 189 -3.73 23.09 12.58
N VAL A 190 -2.58 22.43 12.49
CA VAL A 190 -2.12 21.46 13.49
C VAL A 190 -1.79 22.20 14.79
N ASP A 191 -2.15 21.59 15.91
CA ASP A 191 -1.74 22.01 17.24
C ASP A 191 -0.47 21.22 17.63
N PRO A 192 0.71 21.87 17.68
CA PRO A 192 1.98 21.19 17.96
C PRO A 192 2.07 20.68 19.41
N ASP A 193 1.43 21.35 20.38
CA ASP A 193 1.50 20.95 21.80
C ASP A 193 0.68 19.67 22.08
N ARG A 194 -0.20 19.29 21.14
CA ARG A 194 -1.07 18.11 21.22
C ARG A 194 -0.86 17.13 20.05
N THR A 195 0.30 17.22 19.41
CA THR A 195 0.71 16.35 18.31
C THR A 195 2.08 15.79 18.60
N PHE A 196 2.21 14.47 18.63
CA PHE A 196 3.47 13.78 18.95
C PHE A 196 3.48 12.35 18.43
N VAL A 197 4.69 11.81 18.26
CA VAL A 197 4.90 10.40 17.89
C VAL A 197 4.61 9.51 19.09
N LEU A 198 3.73 8.53 18.93
CA LEU A 198 3.36 7.57 19.97
C LEU A 198 4.29 6.36 20.01
N ARG A 199 4.68 5.88 18.83
CA ARG A 199 5.64 4.79 18.67
C ARG A 199 6.17 4.72 17.24
N SER A 200 7.36 4.14 17.12
CA SER A 200 7.93 3.66 15.86
C SER A 200 8.21 2.17 15.97
N SER A 201 8.10 1.44 14.86
CA SER A 201 8.46 0.03 14.77
C SER A 201 9.03 -0.24 13.38
N ALA A 202 10.18 -0.90 13.33
CA ALA A 202 10.83 -1.27 12.10
C ALA A 202 10.71 -2.78 11.87
N TYR A 203 10.49 -3.15 10.62
CA TYR A 203 10.37 -4.52 10.15
C TYR A 203 11.25 -4.71 8.91
N PRO A 204 11.56 -5.94 8.49
CA PRO A 204 12.49 -6.19 7.38
C PRO A 204 12.18 -5.50 6.04
N ARG A 205 10.93 -5.08 5.82
CA ARG A 205 10.50 -4.44 4.56
C ARG A 205 9.83 -3.09 4.75
N ASN A 206 9.63 -2.63 5.98
CA ASN A 206 8.80 -1.47 6.25
C ASN A 206 9.15 -0.82 7.59
N VAL A 207 8.88 0.47 7.67
CA VAL A 207 8.90 1.23 8.91
C VAL A 207 7.50 1.76 9.19
N GLU A 208 7.03 1.54 10.40
CA GLU A 208 5.69 1.90 10.88
C GLU A 208 5.79 2.99 11.95
N VAL A 209 5.12 4.11 11.74
CA VAL A 209 5.03 5.21 12.72
C VAL A 209 3.59 5.45 13.10
N ARG A 210 3.34 5.55 14.40
CA ARG A 210 2.04 5.95 14.93
C ARG A 210 2.18 7.32 15.59
N GLN A 211 1.33 8.25 15.18
CA GLN A 211 1.30 9.61 15.73
C GLN A 211 -0.07 9.93 16.30
N LEU A 212 -0.12 10.75 17.35
CA LEU A 212 -1.33 11.49 17.71
C LEU A 212 -1.29 12.81 16.94
N LEU A 213 -2.33 13.09 16.16
CA LEU A 213 -2.46 14.31 15.37
C LEU A 213 -3.68 15.09 15.83
N THR A 214 -3.45 16.33 16.26
CA THR A 214 -4.51 17.24 16.72
C THR A 214 -4.59 18.46 15.83
N TYR A 215 -5.78 18.75 15.33
CA TYR A 215 -6.09 19.97 14.60
C TYR A 215 -6.94 20.92 15.45
N GLU A 216 -6.71 22.22 15.30
CA GLU A 216 -7.71 23.23 15.61
C GLU A 216 -8.77 23.22 14.50
N ALA A 217 -10.04 23.07 14.87
CA ALA A 217 -11.14 22.86 13.94
C ALA A 217 -12.38 23.61 14.43
N SER A 218 -12.99 24.43 13.57
CA SER A 218 -14.19 25.19 13.94
C SER A 218 -15.48 24.38 13.88
N GLU A 219 -15.50 23.26 13.15
CA GLU A 219 -16.67 22.41 12.98
C GLU A 219 -16.28 20.92 13.17
N PRO A 220 -15.73 20.52 14.33
CA PRO A 220 -15.30 19.15 14.52
C PRO A 220 -16.52 18.20 14.51
N PRO A 221 -16.43 17.03 13.86
CA PRO A 221 -17.57 16.11 13.67
C PRO A 221 -18.10 15.51 14.98
N SER A 222 -17.24 15.44 15.99
CA SER A 222 -17.56 15.15 17.39
C SER A 222 -16.67 16.01 18.28
N ASN A 223 -16.99 16.11 19.57
CA ASN A 223 -16.25 16.94 20.53
C ASN A 223 -16.35 18.46 20.31
N ASP A 224 -17.53 18.95 19.92
CA ASP A 224 -17.90 20.38 19.82
C ASP A 224 -17.34 21.28 20.96
N PRO A 225 -17.32 20.86 22.25
CA PRO A 225 -16.83 21.73 23.32
C PRO A 225 -15.34 22.12 23.25
N THR A 226 -14.51 21.41 22.48
CA THR A 226 -13.04 21.62 22.47
C THR A 226 -12.52 22.37 21.25
N ASN A 227 -13.35 22.64 20.23
CA ASN A 227 -12.94 23.22 18.94
C ASN A 227 -11.71 22.54 18.31
N THR A 228 -11.55 21.23 18.55
CA THR A 228 -10.36 20.47 18.13
C THR A 228 -10.76 19.10 17.62
N LEU A 229 -9.92 18.57 16.74
CA LEU A 229 -10.07 17.26 16.15
C LEU A 229 -8.78 16.47 16.33
N SER A 230 -8.80 15.49 17.23
CA SER A 230 -7.67 14.60 17.50
C SER A 230 -7.91 13.20 16.95
N MET A 231 -6.89 12.62 16.33
CA MET A 231 -6.88 11.24 15.85
C MET A 231 -5.48 10.63 15.90
N GLU A 232 -5.41 9.33 16.12
CA GLU A 232 -4.17 8.59 15.91
C GLU A 232 -4.07 8.23 14.43
N MET A 233 -2.97 8.64 13.80
CA MET A 233 -2.63 8.26 12.43
C MET A 233 -1.55 7.20 12.44
N HIS A 234 -1.56 6.34 11.43
CA HIS A 234 -0.58 5.29 11.22
C HIS A 234 0.03 5.42 9.83
N HIS A 235 1.35 5.37 9.76
CA HIS A 235 2.13 5.57 8.55
C HIS A 235 3.05 4.37 8.33
N SER A 236 2.90 3.72 7.18
CA SER A 236 3.79 2.66 6.74
C SER A 236 4.62 3.14 5.56
N MET A 237 5.94 3.09 5.67
CA MET A 237 6.85 3.19 4.53
C MET A 237 7.29 1.78 4.15
N LEU A 238 6.68 1.21 3.12
CA LEU A 238 6.94 -0.14 2.62
C LEU A 238 7.86 -0.12 1.41
N ALA A 239 9.01 -0.80 1.49
CA ALA A 239 9.91 -0.95 0.35
C ALA A 239 9.23 -1.68 -0.82
N LEU A 240 9.21 -1.03 -1.99
CA LEU A 240 8.66 -1.64 -3.20
C LEU A 240 9.50 -2.86 -3.63
N PRO A 241 8.91 -3.83 -4.36
CA PRO A 241 9.65 -5.00 -4.83
C PRO A 241 10.84 -4.61 -5.72
N ASP A 242 12.02 -5.19 -5.47
CA ASP A 242 13.23 -4.94 -6.27
C ASP A 242 13.12 -5.53 -7.68
N ASN A 243 12.42 -6.66 -7.80
CA ASN A 243 12.07 -7.27 -9.08
C ASN A 243 10.58 -7.01 -9.36
N PRO A 244 10.21 -6.01 -10.17
CA PRO A 244 8.82 -5.69 -10.44
C PRO A 244 8.09 -6.87 -11.11
N MET A 245 6.84 -7.10 -10.73
CA MET A 245 6.01 -8.14 -11.37
C MET A 245 5.78 -7.78 -12.84
N GLN A 246 5.76 -8.77 -13.74
CA GLN A 246 5.33 -8.52 -15.11
C GLN A 246 3.91 -7.90 -15.14
N PRO A 247 3.75 -6.65 -15.62
CA PRO A 247 2.45 -6.00 -15.69
C PRO A 247 1.53 -6.73 -16.67
N ARG A 248 0.23 -6.70 -16.42
CA ARG A 248 -0.78 -7.29 -17.31
C ARG A 248 -1.73 -6.21 -17.82
N LEU A 249 -1.82 -6.09 -19.14
CA LEU A 249 -2.69 -5.11 -19.79
C LEU A 249 -4.16 -5.33 -19.41
N CYS A 250 -4.88 -4.23 -19.33
CA CYS A 250 -6.33 -4.23 -19.16
C CYS A 250 -7.05 -4.89 -20.34
N ASP A 251 -8.16 -5.55 -20.03
CA ASP A 251 -9.11 -6.09 -21.01
C ASP A 251 -10.50 -5.67 -20.56
N GLU A 252 -11.17 -4.82 -21.35
CA GLU A 252 -12.47 -4.25 -21.00
C GLU A 252 -13.57 -5.31 -20.79
N ARG A 253 -13.35 -6.54 -21.26
CA ARG A 253 -14.31 -7.65 -21.09
C ARG A 253 -14.23 -8.27 -19.70
N VAL A 254 -13.18 -7.98 -18.94
CA VAL A 254 -12.94 -8.57 -17.62
C VAL A 254 -12.74 -7.44 -16.60
N GLY A 255 -13.70 -7.27 -15.70
CA GLY A 255 -13.71 -6.18 -14.72
C GLY A 255 -12.64 -6.34 -13.64
N PHE A 256 -11.44 -5.82 -13.89
CA PHE A 256 -10.36 -5.69 -12.91
C PHE A 256 -10.12 -4.22 -12.57
N PHE A 257 -9.79 -3.93 -11.30
CA PHE A 257 -9.17 -2.66 -10.93
C PHE A 257 -7.85 -2.51 -11.68
N SER A 258 -7.46 -1.26 -11.94
CA SER A 258 -6.32 -0.97 -12.80
C SER A 258 -5.57 0.27 -12.35
N THR A 259 -4.32 0.36 -12.81
CA THR A 259 -3.50 1.56 -12.82
C THR A 259 -3.21 1.95 -14.27
N SER A 260 -3.03 3.24 -14.55
CA SER A 260 -2.73 3.74 -15.88
C SER A 260 -1.47 4.60 -15.86
N GLN A 261 -0.72 4.55 -16.95
CA GLN A 261 0.47 5.37 -17.18
C GLN A 261 0.43 5.92 -18.61
N ILE A 262 0.98 7.11 -18.82
CA ILE A 262 1.23 7.67 -20.14
C ILE A 262 2.64 7.25 -20.57
N ASP A 263 2.72 6.38 -21.57
CA ASP A 263 3.96 5.85 -22.11
C ASP A 263 4.43 6.71 -23.30
N TYR A 264 5.64 7.25 -23.17
CA TYR A 264 6.31 8.08 -24.19
C TYR A 264 7.35 7.30 -24.99
N GLY A 265 7.71 6.08 -24.57
CA GLY A 265 8.75 5.27 -25.23
C GLY A 265 8.25 4.43 -26.41
N LEU A 266 6.94 4.34 -26.61
CA LEU A 266 6.37 3.60 -27.73
C LEU A 266 6.67 4.30 -29.07
N ASP A 267 6.97 3.50 -30.10
CA ASP A 267 7.13 3.95 -31.50
C ASP A 267 5.77 4.32 -32.12
N GLU A 268 5.17 5.38 -31.58
CA GLU A 268 3.87 5.90 -31.93
C GLU A 268 3.96 7.43 -32.12
N HIS A 269 3.12 8.00 -32.98
CA HIS A 269 3.10 9.46 -33.19
C HIS A 269 2.35 10.22 -32.08
N ARG A 270 2.36 9.69 -30.85
CA ARG A 270 1.73 10.28 -29.66
C ARG A 270 2.18 9.56 -28.39
N ALA A 271 2.10 10.24 -27.26
CA ALA A 271 2.12 9.58 -25.96
C ALA A 271 0.86 8.71 -25.82
N THR A 272 1.02 7.49 -25.32
CA THR A 272 -0.04 6.47 -25.30
C THR A 272 -0.38 6.09 -23.88
N GLU A 273 -1.65 6.16 -23.53
CA GLU A 273 -2.12 5.64 -22.25
C GLU A 273 -2.07 4.10 -22.25
N ARG A 274 -1.39 3.54 -21.26
CA ARG A 274 -1.34 2.11 -21.00
C ARG A 274 -2.02 1.82 -19.67
N CYS A 275 -2.96 0.89 -19.70
CA CYS A 275 -3.69 0.43 -18.54
C CYS A 275 -3.20 -0.96 -18.14
N PHE A 276 -2.91 -1.15 -16.85
CA PHE A 276 -2.51 -2.42 -16.26
C PHE A 276 -3.46 -2.82 -15.14
N ILE A 277 -3.88 -4.09 -15.11
CA ILE A 277 -4.73 -4.60 -14.04
C ILE A 277 -3.94 -4.72 -12.74
N THR A 278 -4.61 -4.54 -11.60
CA THR A 278 -4.05 -4.85 -10.30
C THR A 278 -4.31 -6.31 -9.95
N ARG A 279 -3.28 -7.08 -9.58
CA ARG A 279 -3.40 -8.50 -9.24
C ARG A 279 -2.29 -8.97 -8.28
N TRP A 280 -2.55 -10.04 -7.54
CA TRP A 280 -1.53 -10.72 -6.75
C TRP A 280 -0.49 -11.40 -7.66
N ARG A 281 0.77 -11.39 -7.23
CA ARG A 281 1.84 -12.18 -7.84
C ARG A 281 1.69 -13.64 -7.40
N LEU A 282 1.29 -14.51 -8.32
CA LEU A 282 1.28 -15.95 -8.13
C LEU A 282 2.21 -16.61 -9.15
N GLU A 283 3.30 -17.18 -8.64
CA GLU A 283 4.29 -17.92 -9.42
C GLU A 283 4.22 -19.39 -9.00
N PRO A 284 4.13 -20.35 -9.94
CA PRO A 284 4.02 -21.77 -9.60
C PRO A 284 5.32 -22.29 -8.97
N SER A 285 5.19 -23.07 -7.90
CA SER A 285 6.31 -23.78 -7.27
C SER A 285 6.93 -24.84 -8.20
N ASP A 286 6.12 -25.45 -9.07
CA ASP A 286 6.56 -26.29 -10.20
C ASP A 286 6.03 -25.72 -11.52
N PRO A 287 6.81 -24.87 -12.22
CA PRO A 287 6.41 -24.34 -13.52
C PRO A 287 6.17 -25.40 -14.59
N ALA A 288 6.87 -26.53 -14.54
CA ALA A 288 6.72 -27.60 -15.52
C ALA A 288 5.43 -28.38 -15.29
N GLY A 289 5.08 -28.66 -14.04
CA GLY A 289 3.78 -29.22 -13.63
C GLY A 289 2.62 -28.32 -14.00
N PHE A 290 2.72 -27.04 -13.65
CA PHE A 290 1.72 -26.03 -14.02
C PHE A 290 1.48 -25.98 -15.54
N ALA A 291 2.55 -25.99 -16.34
CA ALA A 291 2.45 -26.01 -17.80
C ALA A 291 1.81 -27.29 -18.36
N ARG A 292 1.82 -28.40 -17.61
CA ARG A 292 1.09 -29.64 -17.94
C ARG A 292 -0.36 -29.63 -17.48
N GLY A 293 -0.81 -28.58 -16.78
CA GLY A 293 -2.15 -28.47 -16.19
C GLY A 293 -2.30 -29.21 -14.87
N GLU A 294 -1.19 -29.54 -14.19
CA GLU A 294 -1.20 -30.09 -12.84
C GLU A 294 -1.48 -28.97 -11.82
N LEU A 295 -2.19 -29.31 -10.74
CA LEU A 295 -2.33 -28.40 -9.60
C LEU A 295 -0.98 -28.30 -8.88
N VAL A 296 -0.51 -27.06 -8.68
CA VAL A 296 0.71 -26.78 -7.94
C VAL A 296 0.48 -25.66 -6.94
N ASP A 297 1.22 -25.64 -5.84
CA ASP A 297 1.16 -24.52 -4.91
C ASP A 297 1.87 -23.29 -5.50
N PRO A 298 1.44 -22.05 -5.20
CA PRO A 298 2.23 -20.87 -5.51
C PRO A 298 3.45 -20.79 -4.58
N ILE A 299 4.54 -20.17 -5.07
CA ILE A 299 5.73 -19.85 -4.26
C ILE A 299 5.34 -19.00 -3.05
N LYS A 300 4.46 -18.01 -3.25
CA LYS A 300 3.91 -17.16 -2.19
C LYS A 300 2.37 -17.25 -2.21
N PRO A 301 1.74 -17.95 -1.25
CA PRO A 301 0.29 -17.93 -1.12
C PRO A 301 -0.21 -16.57 -0.62
N ILE A 302 -1.46 -16.26 -0.93
CA ILE A 302 -2.17 -15.08 -0.43
C ILE A 302 -2.71 -15.44 0.95
N ILE A 303 -2.12 -14.87 2.00
CA ILE A 303 -2.51 -15.16 3.38
C ILE A 303 -3.23 -13.94 3.96
N TYR A 304 -4.41 -14.17 4.54
CA TYR A 304 -5.09 -13.19 5.37
C TYR A 304 -5.18 -13.66 6.80
N TYR A 305 -5.02 -12.72 7.73
CA TYR A 305 -5.25 -12.93 9.14
C TYR A 305 -6.61 -12.38 9.55
N ILE A 306 -7.28 -13.07 10.47
CA ILE A 306 -8.48 -12.56 11.12
C ILE A 306 -8.04 -11.72 12.31
N ASP A 307 -8.49 -10.46 12.34
CA ASP A 307 -8.24 -9.55 13.46
C ASP A 307 -8.66 -10.20 14.80
N PRO A 308 -7.79 -10.24 15.82
CA PRO A 308 -8.12 -10.76 17.15
C PRO A 308 -9.38 -10.14 17.77
N ALA A 309 -9.71 -8.89 17.42
CA ALA A 309 -10.92 -8.21 17.89
C ALA A 309 -12.22 -8.78 17.28
N THR A 310 -12.13 -9.62 16.26
CA THR A 310 -13.28 -10.26 15.62
C THR A 310 -13.99 -11.22 16.59
N PRO A 311 -15.31 -11.07 16.81
CA PRO A 311 -16.08 -12.00 17.63
C PRO A 311 -15.89 -13.46 17.18
N ILE A 312 -15.51 -14.33 18.12
CA ILE A 312 -15.07 -15.71 17.85
C ILE A 312 -16.07 -16.48 16.97
N LYS A 313 -17.37 -16.32 17.23
CA LYS A 313 -18.42 -17.01 16.48
C LYS A 313 -18.50 -16.65 14.98
N TRP A 314 -17.98 -15.50 14.57
CA TRP A 314 -18.00 -15.05 13.18
C TRP A 314 -16.73 -15.40 12.42
N ARG A 315 -15.62 -15.68 13.11
CA ARG A 315 -14.34 -16.02 12.48
C ARG A 315 -14.45 -17.19 11.48
N PRO A 316 -15.14 -18.31 11.78
CA PRO A 316 -15.24 -19.42 10.84
C PRO A 316 -15.87 -19.02 9.50
N TYR A 317 -16.91 -18.18 9.53
CA TYR A 317 -17.62 -17.74 8.32
C TYR A 317 -16.81 -16.75 7.48
N LEU A 318 -16.07 -15.85 8.13
CA LEU A 318 -15.14 -14.93 7.45
C LEU A 318 -14.02 -15.71 6.75
N LYS A 319 -13.42 -16.69 7.45
CA LYS A 319 -12.39 -17.57 6.88
C LYS A 319 -12.93 -18.37 5.69
N GLN A 320 -14.11 -18.94 5.83
CA GLN A 320 -14.77 -19.68 4.73
C GLN A 320 -15.02 -18.80 3.52
N GLY A 321 -15.54 -17.57 3.70
CA GLY A 321 -15.81 -16.70 2.55
C GLY A 321 -14.53 -16.30 1.79
N LEU A 322 -13.42 -16.23 2.50
CA LEU A 322 -12.12 -16.05 1.86
C LEU A 322 -11.67 -17.30 1.10
N GLU A 323 -11.77 -18.47 1.72
CA GLU A 323 -11.33 -19.74 1.13
C GLU A 323 -12.28 -20.26 0.04
N ASP A 324 -13.49 -19.70 -0.10
CA ASP A 324 -14.41 -19.99 -1.21
C ASP A 324 -13.81 -19.67 -2.58
N TRP A 325 -12.83 -18.76 -2.63
CA TRP A 325 -12.07 -18.45 -3.85
C TRP A 325 -11.06 -19.54 -4.23
N GLN A 326 -10.74 -20.48 -3.33
CA GLN A 326 -9.76 -21.54 -3.60
C GLN A 326 -10.18 -22.41 -4.79
N VAL A 327 -11.47 -22.65 -4.98
CA VAL A 327 -12.00 -23.40 -6.15
C VAL A 327 -11.67 -22.68 -7.47
N ALA A 328 -11.72 -21.35 -7.49
CA ALA A 328 -11.34 -20.57 -8.67
C ALA A 328 -9.83 -20.62 -8.92
N PHE A 329 -9.02 -20.62 -7.87
CA PHE A 329 -7.57 -20.79 -7.98
C PHE A 329 -7.16 -22.19 -8.44
N GLU A 330 -7.84 -23.23 -7.95
CA GLU A 330 -7.63 -24.61 -8.42
C GLU A 330 -7.96 -24.73 -9.91
N ALA A 331 -9.06 -24.13 -10.36
CA ALA A 331 -9.38 -24.05 -11.79
C ALA A 331 -8.32 -23.28 -12.60
N ALA A 332 -7.60 -22.34 -11.97
CA ALA A 332 -6.48 -21.62 -12.56
C ALA A 332 -5.13 -22.37 -12.44
N GLY A 333 -5.10 -23.56 -11.86
CA GLY A 333 -3.91 -24.41 -11.72
C GLY A 333 -3.17 -24.28 -10.38
N PHE A 334 -3.72 -23.55 -9.41
CA PHE A 334 -3.08 -23.34 -8.10
C PHE A 334 -3.83 -24.01 -6.95
N SER A 335 -3.16 -24.92 -6.25
CA SER A 335 -3.58 -25.38 -4.92
C SER A 335 -3.09 -24.40 -3.84
N ASN A 336 -3.76 -24.35 -2.68
CA ASN A 336 -3.34 -23.55 -1.51
C ASN A 336 -3.00 -22.09 -1.83
N ALA A 337 -3.76 -21.47 -2.74
CA ALA A 337 -3.45 -20.15 -3.28
C ALA A 337 -3.89 -19.03 -2.34
N ILE A 338 -5.00 -19.23 -1.63
CA ILE A 338 -5.57 -18.26 -0.72
C ILE A 338 -5.92 -18.95 0.61
N ILE A 339 -5.45 -18.38 1.73
CA ILE A 339 -5.49 -19.05 3.04
C ILE A 339 -5.91 -18.04 4.10
N ALA A 340 -6.89 -18.41 4.95
CA ALA A 340 -7.24 -17.62 6.11
C ALA A 340 -6.63 -18.21 7.41
N ARG A 341 -6.05 -17.35 8.25
CA ARG A 341 -5.45 -17.72 9.53
C ARG A 341 -6.02 -16.89 10.66
N ASP A 342 -6.00 -17.41 11.89
CA ASP A 342 -6.06 -16.50 13.04
C ASP A 342 -4.74 -15.75 13.13
N ALA A 343 -4.79 -14.50 13.58
CA ALA A 343 -3.59 -13.77 13.97
C ALA A 343 -2.80 -14.56 15.04
N PRO A 344 -1.45 -14.61 14.96
CA PRO A 344 -0.62 -15.21 15.98
C PRO A 344 -0.90 -14.61 17.36
N THR A 345 -0.77 -15.43 18.41
CA THR A 345 -0.76 -14.89 19.77
C THR A 345 0.58 -14.19 20.06
N PRO A 346 0.65 -13.29 21.06
CA PRO A 346 1.92 -12.67 21.46
C PRO A 346 3.01 -13.68 21.85
N GLU A 347 2.64 -14.90 22.25
CA GLU A 347 3.58 -16.00 22.52
C GLU A 347 4.09 -16.70 21.25
N GLU A 348 3.29 -16.72 20.18
CA GLU A 348 3.65 -17.30 18.88
C GLU A 348 4.52 -16.35 18.06
N ASP A 349 4.15 -15.06 18.04
CA ASP A 349 4.88 -13.99 17.37
C ASP A 349 4.63 -12.66 18.12
N PRO A 350 5.54 -12.23 19.00
CA PRO A 350 5.40 -10.99 19.76
C PRO A 350 5.48 -9.73 18.89
N ASP A 351 6.07 -9.86 17.68
CA ASP A 351 6.27 -8.76 16.74
C ASP A 351 5.13 -8.67 15.73
N TRP A 352 4.17 -9.62 15.75
CA TRP A 352 3.02 -9.56 14.86
C TRP A 352 2.16 -8.34 15.18
N ASN A 353 1.94 -7.52 14.16
CA ASN A 353 1.03 -6.39 14.24
C ASN A 353 0.10 -6.41 13.05
N ALA A 354 -1.19 -6.22 13.28
CA ALA A 354 -2.16 -6.14 12.20
C ALA A 354 -1.85 -4.96 11.26
N GLU A 355 -1.23 -3.89 11.76
CA GLU A 355 -0.83 -2.71 11.00
C GLU A 355 0.47 -2.88 10.19
N ASP A 356 1.20 -3.99 10.39
CA ASP A 356 2.39 -4.28 9.59
C ASP A 356 2.00 -4.60 8.15
N SER A 357 2.46 -3.79 7.20
CA SER A 357 2.14 -3.91 5.77
C SER A 357 2.59 -5.22 5.11
N ARG A 358 3.35 -6.07 5.80
CA ARG A 358 3.66 -7.45 5.36
C ARG A 358 2.44 -8.38 5.44
N TYR A 359 1.42 -8.03 6.23
CA TYR A 359 0.26 -8.88 6.48
C TYR A 359 -1.02 -8.26 5.93
N SER A 360 -1.83 -9.08 5.25
CA SER A 360 -3.21 -8.74 4.91
C SER A 360 -4.14 -9.18 6.03
N VAL A 361 -5.12 -8.34 6.41
CA VAL A 361 -5.96 -8.60 7.58
C VAL A 361 -7.44 -8.29 7.30
N ILE A 362 -8.34 -9.13 7.79
CA ILE A 362 -9.76 -8.79 7.92
C ILE A 362 -9.95 -8.04 9.24
N ARG A 363 -10.02 -6.70 9.16
CA ARG A 363 -10.11 -5.77 10.29
C ARG A 363 -11.54 -5.61 10.78
N TYR A 364 -11.79 -5.87 12.06
CA TYR A 364 -13.14 -5.80 12.63
C TYR A 364 -13.37 -4.43 13.29
N LEU A 365 -14.24 -3.62 12.68
CA LEU A 365 -14.48 -2.24 13.09
C LEU A 365 -15.75 -2.14 13.94
N ALA A 366 -15.61 -1.65 15.17
CA ALA A 366 -16.74 -1.31 16.05
C ALA A 366 -17.45 -0.04 15.54
N SER A 367 -18.25 -0.19 14.48
CA SER A 367 -18.88 0.92 13.76
C SER A 367 -20.34 0.65 13.45
N THR A 368 -21.13 1.72 13.47
CA THR A 368 -22.54 1.69 13.09
C THR A 368 -22.78 1.73 11.58
N VAL A 369 -21.73 1.94 10.78
CA VAL A 369 -21.78 1.88 9.31
C VAL A 369 -22.22 0.49 8.87
N GLN A 370 -23.21 0.46 7.99
CA GLN A 370 -23.79 -0.75 7.43
C GLN A 370 -23.11 -1.10 6.11
N ASN A 371 -21.81 -1.42 6.15
CA ASN A 371 -21.03 -1.74 4.95
C ASN A 371 -19.87 -2.70 5.25
N ALA A 372 -19.23 -3.22 4.22
CA ALA A 372 -17.87 -3.76 4.27
C ALA A 372 -17.08 -3.17 3.08
N SER A 373 -15.76 -3.28 3.10
CA SER A 373 -14.92 -2.81 1.99
C SER A 373 -13.62 -3.61 1.93
N GLY A 374 -13.30 -4.17 0.77
CA GLY A 374 -12.04 -4.86 0.48
C GLY A 374 -11.07 -4.02 -0.38
N PRO A 375 -10.49 -2.93 0.13
CA PRO A 375 -9.46 -2.19 -0.59
C PRO A 375 -8.17 -3.02 -0.68
N HIS A 376 -7.35 -2.66 -1.64
CA HIS A 376 -6.00 -3.18 -1.78
C HIS A 376 -5.00 -2.05 -2.02
N VAL A 377 -3.74 -2.40 -1.79
CA VAL A 377 -2.58 -1.57 -2.04
C VAL A 377 -1.71 -2.27 -3.07
N HIS A 378 -1.24 -1.53 -4.07
CA HIS A 378 -0.51 -2.10 -5.18
C HIS A 378 0.68 -1.25 -5.59
N ASP A 379 1.68 -1.91 -6.18
CA ASP A 379 2.81 -1.27 -6.84
C ASP A 379 2.30 -0.50 -8.08
N PRO A 380 2.44 0.83 -8.14
CA PRO A 380 1.93 1.63 -9.26
C PRO A 380 2.70 1.40 -10.57
N ARG A 381 3.88 0.77 -10.50
CA ARG A 381 4.70 0.42 -11.68
C ARG A 381 4.13 -0.78 -12.43
N THR A 382 3.46 -1.70 -11.73
CA THR A 382 3.12 -3.03 -12.28
C THR A 382 1.69 -3.48 -12.05
N GLY A 383 1.00 -2.89 -11.07
CA GLY A 383 -0.28 -3.38 -10.56
C GLY A 383 -0.15 -4.57 -9.59
N GLU A 384 1.05 -4.95 -9.15
CA GLU A 384 1.21 -6.00 -8.14
C GLU A 384 0.53 -5.60 -6.82
N ILE A 385 -0.45 -6.39 -6.38
CA ILE A 385 -1.05 -6.21 -5.05
C ILE A 385 -0.05 -6.64 -4.00
N LEU A 386 0.27 -5.72 -3.07
CA LEU A 386 1.28 -5.90 -2.03
C LEU A 386 0.64 -6.36 -0.72
N GLU A 387 -0.49 -5.75 -0.36
CA GLU A 387 -1.28 -6.06 0.82
C GLU A 387 -2.75 -5.66 0.63
N SER A 388 -3.59 -6.14 1.53
CA SER A 388 -4.99 -5.71 1.63
C SER A 388 -5.56 -5.83 3.04
N ASP A 389 -6.19 -4.75 3.51
CA ASP A 389 -6.98 -4.72 4.74
C ASP A 389 -8.49 -4.67 4.43
N ILE A 390 -9.20 -5.78 4.63
CA ILE A 390 -10.66 -5.79 4.52
C ILE A 390 -11.24 -5.08 5.74
N GLN A 391 -11.99 -4.02 5.52
CA GLN A 391 -12.69 -3.26 6.56
C GLN A 391 -14.07 -3.86 6.80
N TRP A 392 -14.21 -4.57 7.93
CA TRP A 392 -15.43 -5.23 8.32
C TRP A 392 -16.17 -4.43 9.40
N TYR A 393 -17.18 -3.65 9.02
CA TYR A 393 -17.93 -2.85 9.97
C TYR A 393 -18.97 -3.72 10.70
N HIS A 394 -19.03 -3.61 12.02
CA HIS A 394 -19.94 -4.44 12.85
C HIS A 394 -21.39 -4.42 12.34
N ASN A 395 -21.89 -3.26 11.92
CA ASN A 395 -23.27 -3.09 11.49
C ASN A 395 -23.58 -3.60 10.07
N VAL A 396 -22.62 -4.16 9.32
CA VAL A 396 -22.91 -4.88 8.07
C VAL A 396 -23.96 -5.98 8.27
N MET A 397 -24.00 -6.59 9.45
CA MET A 397 -25.02 -7.59 9.82
C MET A 397 -26.45 -7.03 9.76
N ASN A 398 -26.67 -5.73 10.02
CA ASN A 398 -27.99 -5.13 9.88
C ASN A 398 -28.41 -4.98 8.42
N LEU A 399 -27.46 -4.63 7.53
CA LEU A 399 -27.68 -4.60 6.09
C LEU A 399 -28.09 -5.99 5.59
N LEU A 400 -27.29 -6.99 5.97
CA LEU A 400 -27.51 -8.39 5.62
C LEU A 400 -28.86 -8.90 6.10
N ARG A 401 -29.22 -8.59 7.35
CA ARG A 401 -30.53 -8.92 7.92
C ARG A 401 -31.67 -8.33 7.08
N ASN A 402 -31.56 -7.05 6.74
CA ASN A 402 -32.58 -6.36 5.97
C ASN A 402 -32.70 -6.91 4.56
N TRP A 403 -31.57 -7.16 3.87
CA TRP A 403 -31.56 -7.76 2.55
C TRP A 403 -32.23 -9.13 2.56
N PHE A 404 -31.77 -10.04 3.44
CA PHE A 404 -32.30 -11.38 3.52
C PHE A 404 -33.80 -11.40 3.86
N PHE A 405 -34.25 -10.54 4.80
CA PHE A 405 -35.66 -10.37 5.12
C PHE A 405 -36.46 -9.90 3.89
N ILE A 406 -36.07 -8.79 3.27
CA ILE A 406 -36.81 -8.18 2.16
C ILE A 406 -36.90 -9.13 0.96
N GLN A 407 -35.80 -9.81 0.66
CA GLN A 407 -35.69 -10.66 -0.53
C GLN A 407 -36.36 -12.02 -0.37
N THR A 408 -36.30 -12.60 0.82
CA THR A 408 -36.63 -14.03 0.98
C THR A 408 -37.77 -14.33 1.95
N ALA A 409 -38.16 -13.41 2.84
CA ALA A 409 -39.12 -13.72 3.92
C ALA A 409 -40.50 -14.18 3.44
N ALA A 410 -40.92 -13.84 2.22
CA ALA A 410 -42.15 -14.35 1.63
C ALA A 410 -42.14 -15.89 1.53
N ALA A 411 -40.99 -16.49 1.18
CA ALA A 411 -40.85 -17.92 0.94
C ALA A 411 -39.95 -18.65 1.97
N ASN A 412 -39.11 -17.93 2.70
CA ASN A 412 -38.13 -18.47 3.64
C ASN A 412 -38.50 -18.15 5.10
N PRO A 413 -38.93 -19.13 5.90
CA PRO A 413 -39.24 -18.93 7.32
C PRO A 413 -38.06 -18.40 8.16
N ASP A 414 -36.82 -18.78 7.83
CA ASP A 414 -35.63 -18.40 8.59
C ASP A 414 -35.33 -16.90 8.49
N ALA A 415 -35.79 -16.27 7.40
CA ALA A 415 -35.66 -14.83 7.18
C ALA A 415 -36.70 -13.99 7.93
N ARG A 416 -37.68 -14.59 8.62
CA ARG A 416 -38.80 -13.86 9.25
C ARG A 416 -38.51 -13.41 10.68
N ALA A 417 -37.46 -13.92 11.30
CA ALA A 417 -37.12 -13.57 12.67
C ALA A 417 -36.52 -12.16 12.77
N VAL A 418 -36.82 -11.44 13.87
CA VAL A 418 -36.22 -10.12 14.14
C VAL A 418 -34.71 -10.24 14.34
N LYS A 419 -34.27 -11.32 15.02
CA LYS A 419 -32.88 -11.71 15.20
C LYS A 419 -32.71 -13.10 14.61
N PHE A 420 -31.85 -13.23 13.61
CA PHE A 420 -31.53 -14.52 13.00
C PHE A 420 -30.72 -15.40 13.94
N SER A 421 -30.72 -16.70 13.68
CA SER A 421 -29.75 -17.61 14.30
C SER A 421 -28.32 -17.22 13.88
N ASP A 422 -27.35 -17.62 14.70
CA ASP A 422 -25.94 -17.38 14.37
C ASP A 422 -25.53 -18.13 13.09
N GLU A 423 -26.15 -19.27 12.79
CA GLU A 423 -25.91 -20.00 11.53
C GLU A 423 -26.39 -19.21 10.31
N VAL A 424 -27.63 -18.70 10.34
CA VAL A 424 -28.16 -17.88 9.22
C VAL A 424 -27.36 -16.60 9.05
N MET A 425 -27.03 -15.89 10.14
CA MET A 425 -26.19 -14.69 10.03
C MET A 425 -24.77 -15.03 9.56
N GLY A 426 -24.22 -16.17 9.99
CA GLY A 426 -22.92 -16.66 9.56
C GLY A 426 -22.83 -16.88 8.05
N GLU A 427 -23.83 -17.52 7.46
CA GLU A 427 -23.89 -17.70 5.99
C GLU A 427 -23.96 -16.36 5.25
N LEU A 428 -24.71 -15.38 5.78
CA LEU A 428 -24.75 -14.03 5.20
C LEU A 428 -23.40 -13.29 5.33
N ILE A 429 -22.69 -13.50 6.46
CA ILE A 429 -21.33 -13.00 6.68
C ILE A 429 -20.37 -13.63 5.66
N ARG A 430 -20.42 -14.94 5.46
CA ARG A 430 -19.62 -15.67 4.46
C ARG A 430 -19.84 -15.11 3.06
N PHE A 431 -21.09 -14.84 2.68
CA PHE A 431 -21.45 -14.25 1.39
C PHE A 431 -20.77 -12.88 1.18
N VAL A 432 -20.90 -11.94 2.12
CA VAL A 432 -20.24 -10.62 2.00
C VAL A 432 -18.73 -10.75 2.08
N SER A 433 -18.19 -11.61 2.95
CA SER A 433 -16.76 -11.87 3.03
C SER A 433 -16.19 -12.34 1.69
N SER A 434 -16.91 -13.25 1.00
CA SER A 434 -16.53 -13.72 -0.34
C SER A 434 -16.53 -12.59 -1.37
N HIS A 435 -17.53 -11.70 -1.30
CA HIS A 435 -17.63 -10.54 -2.18
C HIS A 435 -16.46 -9.58 -1.97
N GLU A 436 -16.17 -9.20 -0.72
CA GLU A 436 -15.07 -8.27 -0.41
C GLU A 436 -13.72 -8.86 -0.81
N VAL A 437 -13.49 -10.16 -0.59
CA VAL A 437 -12.25 -10.83 -1.05
C VAL A 437 -12.10 -10.76 -2.56
N GLY A 438 -13.18 -10.78 -3.33
CA GLY A 438 -13.08 -10.56 -4.78
C GLY A 438 -12.48 -9.20 -5.14
N HIS A 439 -12.81 -8.13 -4.41
CA HIS A 439 -12.18 -6.82 -4.59
C HIS A 439 -10.70 -6.85 -4.24
N THR A 440 -10.32 -7.57 -3.18
CA THR A 440 -8.91 -7.69 -2.80
C THR A 440 -8.08 -8.52 -3.76
N LEU A 441 -8.71 -9.39 -4.56
CA LEU A 441 -8.09 -10.09 -5.69
C LEU A 441 -7.97 -9.22 -6.95
N GLY A 442 -8.46 -7.99 -6.90
CA GLY A 442 -8.41 -7.01 -7.98
C GLY A 442 -9.67 -6.95 -8.83
N LEU A 443 -10.76 -7.65 -8.49
CA LEU A 443 -11.99 -7.63 -9.29
C LEU A 443 -12.87 -6.43 -8.96
N GLN A 444 -13.45 -5.82 -9.99
CA GLN A 444 -14.49 -4.81 -9.85
C GLN A 444 -15.85 -5.47 -9.61
N HIS A 445 -16.85 -4.67 -9.24
CA HIS A 445 -18.24 -5.11 -9.27
C HIS A 445 -18.64 -5.55 -10.69
N ASN A 446 -19.40 -6.64 -10.77
CA ASN A 446 -19.95 -7.18 -12.01
C ASN A 446 -21.49 -7.06 -12.04
N MET A 447 -21.98 -5.81 -12.08
CA MET A 447 -23.42 -5.53 -12.07
C MET A 447 -24.15 -6.02 -13.34
N GLN A 448 -23.41 -6.26 -14.43
CA GLN A 448 -24.01 -6.80 -15.66
C GLN A 448 -24.51 -8.24 -15.47
N SER A 449 -23.94 -8.97 -14.52
CA SER A 449 -24.28 -10.37 -14.28
C SER A 449 -25.73 -10.60 -13.83
N SER A 450 -26.38 -9.60 -13.22
CA SER A 450 -27.81 -9.62 -12.89
C SER A 450 -28.72 -9.87 -14.11
N ALA A 451 -28.27 -9.52 -15.32
CA ALA A 451 -29.03 -9.70 -16.56
C ALA A 451 -28.68 -11.00 -17.31
N ALA A 452 -27.73 -11.80 -16.81
CA ALA A 452 -27.20 -12.95 -17.54
C ALA A 452 -28.18 -14.13 -17.59
N TYR A 453 -29.06 -14.26 -16.59
CA TYR A 453 -30.03 -15.34 -16.52
C TYR A 453 -31.42 -14.86 -16.96
N PRO A 454 -32.13 -15.58 -17.87
CA PRO A 454 -33.49 -15.25 -18.22
C PRO A 454 -34.42 -15.32 -17.00
N VAL A 455 -35.28 -14.30 -16.83
CA VAL A 455 -36.20 -14.19 -15.68
C VAL A 455 -37.08 -15.45 -15.53
N ASP A 456 -37.52 -16.05 -16.64
CA ASP A 456 -38.33 -17.26 -16.59
C ASP A 456 -37.56 -18.46 -16.02
N SER A 457 -36.23 -18.53 -16.21
CA SER A 457 -35.41 -19.56 -15.58
C SER A 457 -35.37 -19.38 -14.07
N LEU A 458 -35.23 -18.13 -13.59
CA LEU A 458 -35.20 -17.81 -12.15
C LEU A 458 -36.49 -18.19 -11.41
N ARG A 459 -37.62 -18.32 -12.13
CA ARG A 459 -38.92 -18.76 -11.58
C ARG A 459 -39.09 -20.29 -11.52
N THR A 460 -38.05 -21.05 -11.89
CA THR A 460 -38.04 -22.52 -11.84
C THR A 460 -37.07 -23.02 -10.76
N ARG A 461 -36.69 -24.31 -10.81
CA ARG A 461 -35.62 -24.88 -9.97
C ARG A 461 -34.21 -24.56 -10.45
N PHE A 462 -34.04 -23.83 -11.56
CA PHE A 462 -32.73 -23.44 -12.08
C PHE A 462 -31.81 -22.76 -11.05
N PRO A 463 -32.28 -21.82 -10.20
CA PRO A 463 -31.42 -21.18 -9.20
C PRO A 463 -30.85 -22.12 -8.15
N CYS A 464 -31.50 -23.27 -7.89
CA CYS A 464 -30.99 -24.28 -6.96
C CYS A 464 -29.65 -24.87 -7.41
N ARG A 465 -29.32 -24.78 -8.71
CA ARG A 465 -28.05 -25.25 -9.28
C ARG A 465 -27.13 -24.10 -9.67
N MET A 466 -27.69 -23.04 -10.23
CA MET A 466 -26.92 -21.98 -10.90
C MET A 466 -26.78 -20.69 -10.07
N GLY A 467 -27.44 -20.62 -8.91
CA GLY A 467 -27.60 -19.37 -8.16
C GLY A 467 -28.57 -18.41 -8.86
N ILE A 468 -28.73 -17.22 -8.28
CA ILE A 468 -29.57 -16.14 -8.83
C ILE A 468 -28.80 -15.19 -9.76
N ALA A 469 -27.48 -15.20 -9.69
CA ALA A 469 -26.57 -14.51 -10.60
C ALA A 469 -25.32 -15.38 -10.83
N PRO A 470 -24.62 -15.24 -11.97
CA PRO A 470 -23.44 -16.02 -12.27
C PRO A 470 -22.15 -15.50 -11.61
N SER A 471 -22.20 -14.38 -10.90
CA SER A 471 -21.02 -13.73 -10.32
C SER A 471 -21.26 -13.33 -8.88
N ILE A 472 -20.34 -13.70 -7.98
CA ILE A 472 -20.33 -13.22 -6.59
C ILE A 472 -20.06 -11.72 -6.51
N MET A 473 -19.38 -11.14 -7.51
CA MET A 473 -19.11 -9.70 -7.61
C MET A 473 -20.33 -8.85 -7.98
N ASP A 474 -21.51 -9.47 -8.07
CA ASP A 474 -22.77 -8.75 -8.22
C ASP A 474 -23.40 -8.46 -6.87
N TYR A 475 -24.22 -7.42 -6.80
CA TYR A 475 -25.24 -7.30 -5.76
C TYR A 475 -26.51 -7.98 -6.24
N ALA A 476 -26.42 -9.29 -6.47
CA ALA A 476 -27.57 -10.08 -6.89
C ALA A 476 -28.69 -9.93 -5.85
N ARG A 477 -29.82 -9.38 -6.29
CA ARG A 477 -30.92 -8.96 -5.41
C ARG A 477 -32.22 -9.69 -5.64
#